data_AF-A0AAP5UTK3-F1
#
_entry.id   AF-A0AAP5UTK3-F1
#
_cell.length_a   1.000
_cell.length_b   1.000
_cell.length_c   1.000
_cell.angle_alpha   90.00
_cell.angle_beta   90.00
_cell.angle_gamma   90.00
#
_symmetry.space_group_name_H-M   'P 1'
#
loop_
_entity.id
_entity.type
_entity.pdbx_description
1 polymer ?
#
loop_
_entity_poly.entity_id
_entity_poly.type
_entity_poly.pdbx_seq_one_letter_code
_entity_poly.pdbx_strand_id
1 'polypeptide(L)'
;MAQPYVTGSILPDHISAAERDSQLQAFYKAWKARYVVQECGDGRYFVKVNADHRPVGGDTAPKTITVSEAHGYGMLITVMMAAHDDDARNVFDGMVRYFHDHPAQSSPHLMAWNQVEGCVDAGGRFRGKISATDGDLDIAYALLLADRQWGSDGAINYREEARAVMQAILQYEVHPTGKHLMIGDWAGTDGDRAIEYTTRSSDFMQSHLKAFFSDSGDARWLAVRDRTYVIVGDIQQRYSPNTALMPDFVAHLDGQPKPAKPGLVGDRRDGEYSWNAARYPWRVGMDYLLYGEPRAFDVLGTFNRWARSTTGDDPASFASTYHLNGVPVTAEGKNSLAFVSALGVSAMIHADNQQWLNAIWQNLRDQSLENNDYYGNTLKLLSMIVMSGAWLRPDVASGAGA
;
A
#
# COMPACT_ATOMS: atom_id res chain seq x y z
N MET A 1 10.38 9.38 -17.75
CA MET A 1 10.00 10.47 -16.85
C MET A 1 8.59 10.21 -16.32
N ALA A 2 8.34 10.50 -15.03
CA ALA A 2 7.01 10.43 -14.45
C ALA A 2 6.07 11.46 -15.11
N GLN A 3 4.79 11.12 -15.22
CA GLN A 3 3.78 12.05 -15.71
C GLN A 3 3.35 12.98 -14.58
N PRO A 4 3.01 14.26 -14.85
CA PRO A 4 2.48 15.13 -13.82
C PRO A 4 1.17 14.56 -13.29
N TYR A 5 0.95 14.74 -11.99
CA TYR A 5 -0.35 14.47 -11.38
C TYR A 5 -1.42 15.44 -11.89
N VAL A 6 -2.67 15.11 -11.59
CA VAL A 6 -3.84 15.93 -11.98
C VAL A 6 -3.66 17.39 -11.58
N THR A 7 -4.04 18.29 -12.49
CA THR A 7 -4.02 19.75 -12.28
C THR A 7 -4.75 20.11 -10.99
N GLY A 8 -4.10 20.93 -10.15
CA GLY A 8 -4.62 21.32 -8.83
C GLY A 8 -4.01 20.53 -7.67
N SER A 9 -3.34 19.41 -7.96
CA SER A 9 -2.47 18.76 -6.99
C SER A 9 -1.20 19.58 -6.72
N ILE A 10 -0.60 19.35 -5.56
CA ILE A 10 0.58 20.07 -5.08
C ILE A 10 1.71 19.12 -4.68
N LEU A 11 2.95 19.62 -4.72
CA LEU A 11 4.14 19.00 -4.16
C LEU A 11 4.66 19.89 -3.02
N PRO A 12 5.52 19.40 -2.10
CA PRO A 12 6.17 20.26 -1.12
C PRO A 12 6.98 21.36 -1.83
N ASP A 13 6.79 22.63 -1.48
CA ASP A 13 7.35 23.79 -2.21
C ASP A 13 8.30 24.66 -1.36
N HIS A 14 8.46 24.34 -0.08
CA HIS A 14 9.45 24.98 0.81
C HIS A 14 10.91 24.64 0.48
N ILE A 15 11.14 23.63 -0.38
CA ILE A 15 12.45 23.23 -0.90
C ILE A 15 12.38 23.01 -2.42
N SER A 16 13.54 23.08 -3.08
CA SER A 16 13.63 22.89 -4.52
C SER A 16 13.33 21.45 -4.96
N ALA A 17 12.93 21.24 -6.21
CA ALA A 17 12.73 19.90 -6.77
C ALA A 17 14.01 19.04 -6.68
N ALA A 18 15.17 19.63 -7.00
CA ALA A 18 16.46 18.94 -6.90
C ALA A 18 16.79 18.51 -5.45
N GLU A 19 16.41 19.32 -4.46
CA GLU A 19 16.57 18.97 -3.05
C GLU A 19 15.61 17.85 -2.63
N ARG A 20 14.34 17.89 -3.07
CA ARG A 20 13.39 16.78 -2.86
C ARG A 20 13.92 15.46 -3.43
N ASP A 21 14.41 15.49 -4.67
CA ASP A 21 14.96 14.32 -5.35
C ASP A 21 16.22 13.80 -4.65
N SER A 22 17.11 14.69 -4.21
CA SER A 22 18.29 14.32 -3.44
C SER A 22 17.94 13.66 -2.11
N GLN A 23 16.94 14.18 -1.39
CA GLN A 23 16.48 13.60 -0.13
C GLN A 23 15.81 12.24 -0.33
N LEU A 24 14.99 12.08 -1.37
CA LEU A 24 14.40 10.80 -1.77
C LEU A 24 15.48 9.77 -2.10
N GLN A 25 16.43 10.11 -2.97
CA GLN A 25 17.50 9.20 -3.38
C GLN A 25 18.39 8.79 -2.20
N ALA A 26 18.71 9.72 -1.29
CA ALA A 26 19.48 9.41 -0.08
C ALA A 26 18.74 8.40 0.81
N PHE A 27 17.44 8.60 1.04
CA PHE A 27 16.64 7.69 1.86
C PHE A 27 16.44 6.34 1.17
N TYR A 28 16.20 6.31 -0.14
CA TYR A 28 16.13 5.08 -0.95
C TYR A 28 17.40 4.24 -0.82
N LYS A 29 18.58 4.85 -0.98
CA LYS A 29 19.86 4.12 -0.87
C LYS A 29 20.04 3.49 0.50
N ALA A 30 19.69 4.22 1.57
CA ALA A 30 19.75 3.71 2.94
C ALA A 30 18.72 2.60 3.20
N TRP A 31 17.51 2.73 2.66
CA TRP A 31 16.46 1.71 2.75
C TRP A 31 16.84 0.45 1.99
N LYS A 32 17.28 0.56 0.73
CA LYS A 32 17.72 -0.58 -0.10
C LYS A 32 18.85 -1.33 0.58
N ALA A 33 19.86 -0.62 1.07
CA ALA A 33 21.03 -1.22 1.73
C ALA A 33 20.67 -1.99 3.01
N ARG A 34 19.60 -1.61 3.72
CA ARG A 34 19.17 -2.31 4.94
C ARG A 34 18.21 -3.46 4.65
N TYR A 35 17.20 -3.21 3.83
CA TYR A 35 16.03 -4.09 3.75
C TYR A 35 16.03 -4.99 2.53
N VAL A 36 16.71 -4.66 1.42
CA VAL A 36 16.74 -5.53 0.24
C VAL A 36 17.92 -6.48 0.35
N VAL A 37 17.63 -7.78 0.45
CA VAL A 37 18.65 -8.82 0.65
C VAL A 37 18.49 -9.96 -0.33
N GLN A 38 19.56 -10.75 -0.47
CA GLN A 38 19.61 -11.97 -1.29
C GLN A 38 20.01 -13.18 -0.44
N GLU A 39 19.19 -13.51 0.56
CA GLU A 39 19.49 -14.57 1.53
C GLU A 39 18.79 -15.90 1.24
N CYS A 40 17.98 -15.97 0.17
CA CYS A 40 17.18 -17.13 -0.20
C CYS A 40 17.60 -17.77 -1.53
N GLY A 41 18.90 -17.73 -1.82
CA GLY A 41 19.50 -18.35 -3.00
C GLY A 41 19.89 -17.36 -4.09
N ASP A 42 20.55 -17.87 -5.12
CA ASP A 42 21.13 -17.05 -6.18
C ASP A 42 20.04 -16.34 -7.00
N GLY A 43 20.16 -15.02 -7.07
CA GLY A 43 19.23 -14.13 -7.75
C GLY A 43 17.83 -14.09 -7.13
N ARG A 44 17.65 -14.42 -5.83
CA ARG A 44 16.38 -14.30 -5.10
C ARG A 44 16.44 -13.11 -4.15
N TYR A 45 15.80 -12.01 -4.52
CA TYR A 45 15.74 -10.81 -3.70
C TYR A 45 14.39 -10.70 -2.99
N PHE A 46 14.40 -10.21 -1.76
CA PHE A 46 13.18 -9.90 -1.02
C PHE A 46 13.43 -8.76 -0.02
N VAL A 47 12.36 -8.25 0.57
CA VAL A 47 12.43 -7.23 1.63
C VAL A 47 12.49 -7.91 2.99
N LYS A 48 13.63 -7.83 3.66
CA LYS A 48 13.86 -8.44 4.96
C LYS A 48 13.27 -7.59 6.08
N VAL A 49 12.05 -7.93 6.51
CA VAL A 49 11.26 -7.13 7.47
C VAL A 49 11.85 -7.11 8.88
N ASN A 50 12.74 -8.05 9.21
CA ASN A 50 13.42 -8.12 10.50
C ASN A 50 14.87 -7.60 10.47
N ALA A 51 15.29 -6.92 9.40
CA ALA A 51 16.66 -6.39 9.24
C ALA A 51 17.02 -5.29 10.26
N ASP A 52 16.03 -4.66 10.88
CA ASP A 52 16.20 -3.68 11.95
C ASP A 52 16.13 -4.31 13.36
N HIS A 53 15.98 -5.63 13.45
CA HIS A 53 15.85 -6.39 14.69
C HIS A 53 14.66 -5.99 15.57
N ARG A 54 13.63 -5.37 15.00
CA ARG A 54 12.38 -5.03 15.69
C ARG A 54 11.31 -6.10 15.45
N PRO A 55 10.31 -6.21 16.35
CA PRO A 55 9.17 -7.11 16.13
C PRO A 55 8.41 -6.75 14.86
N VAL A 56 8.00 -7.77 14.11
CA VAL A 56 7.12 -7.63 12.95
C VAL A 56 5.68 -7.78 13.43
N GLY A 57 4.81 -6.84 13.06
CA GLY A 57 3.39 -6.85 13.42
C GLY A 57 2.57 -7.88 12.63
N GLY A 58 1.23 -7.78 12.74
CA GLY A 58 0.29 -8.51 11.87
C GLY A 58 0.18 -10.01 12.12
N ASP A 59 0.36 -10.47 13.36
CA ASP A 59 0.29 -11.89 13.76
C ASP A 59 1.20 -12.83 12.93
N THR A 60 2.31 -12.29 12.43
CA THR A 60 3.33 -13.03 11.69
C THR A 60 3.95 -14.15 12.54
N ALA A 61 4.46 -15.18 11.86
CA ALA A 61 5.14 -16.27 12.52
C ALA A 61 6.44 -15.80 13.22
N PRO A 62 6.86 -16.45 14.32
CA PRO A 62 8.20 -16.24 14.87
C PRO A 62 9.26 -16.44 13.78
N LYS A 63 10.29 -15.59 13.82
CA LYS A 63 11.40 -15.61 12.83
C LYS A 63 10.96 -15.32 11.39
N THR A 64 9.86 -14.58 11.24
CA THR A 64 9.48 -14.00 9.95
C THR A 64 10.62 -13.19 9.37
N ILE A 65 10.97 -13.50 8.12
CA ILE A 65 11.98 -12.77 7.34
C ILE A 65 11.33 -11.87 6.30
N THR A 66 10.15 -12.21 5.80
CA THR A 66 9.35 -11.36 4.89
C THR A 66 7.88 -11.73 4.92
N VAL A 67 7.06 -10.82 4.40
CA VAL A 67 5.64 -11.02 4.10
C VAL A 67 5.35 -10.53 2.69
N SER A 68 4.27 -10.99 2.06
CA SER A 68 3.91 -10.58 0.69
C SER A 68 3.67 -9.07 0.57
N GLU A 69 3.18 -8.41 1.64
CA GLU A 69 3.09 -6.94 1.74
C GLU A 69 4.47 -6.27 1.49
N ALA A 70 5.48 -6.70 2.25
CA ALA A 70 6.83 -6.16 2.16
C ALA A 70 7.43 -6.43 0.78
N HIS A 71 7.13 -7.59 0.21
CA HIS A 71 7.59 -7.97 -1.12
C HIS A 71 6.99 -7.09 -2.21
N GLY A 72 5.66 -6.87 -2.18
CA GLY A 72 4.97 -5.94 -3.06
C GLY A 72 5.53 -4.52 -2.96
N TYR A 73 5.78 -4.02 -1.74
CA TYR A 73 6.43 -2.72 -1.54
C TYR A 73 7.82 -2.66 -2.16
N GLY A 74 8.63 -3.71 -1.96
CA GLY A 74 9.96 -3.82 -2.54
C GLY A 74 9.94 -3.77 -4.06
N MET A 75 9.01 -4.49 -4.70
CA MET A 75 8.86 -4.47 -6.14
C MET A 75 8.47 -3.08 -6.65
N LEU A 76 7.50 -2.42 -6.01
CA LEU A 76 7.08 -1.04 -6.35
C LEU A 76 8.24 -0.05 -6.24
N ILE A 77 8.94 -0.05 -5.11
CA ILE A 77 10.07 0.86 -4.86
C ILE A 77 11.17 0.62 -5.90
N THR A 78 11.50 -0.65 -6.17
CA THR A 78 12.60 -1.01 -7.08
C THR A 78 12.34 -0.52 -8.49
N VAL A 79 11.13 -0.73 -9.02
CA VAL A 79 10.80 -0.27 -10.39
C VAL A 79 10.68 1.25 -10.48
N MET A 80 10.14 1.92 -9.45
CA MET A 80 10.02 3.39 -9.44
C MET A 80 11.36 4.11 -9.33
N MET A 81 12.33 3.50 -8.66
CA MET A 81 13.67 4.06 -8.46
C MET A 81 14.67 3.66 -9.55
N ALA A 82 14.23 2.94 -10.59
CA ALA A 82 15.10 2.42 -11.66
C ALA A 82 15.90 3.49 -12.41
N ALA A 83 15.40 4.73 -12.50
CA ALA A 83 16.14 5.84 -13.10
C ALA A 83 17.36 6.31 -12.26
N HIS A 84 17.48 5.83 -11.01
CA HIS A 84 18.49 6.22 -10.04
C HIS A 84 19.28 5.01 -9.48
N ASP A 85 19.03 3.81 -10.01
CA ASP A 85 19.64 2.57 -9.56
C ASP A 85 19.83 1.61 -10.75
N ASP A 86 21.08 1.52 -11.21
CA ASP A 86 21.44 0.70 -12.37
C ASP A 86 21.21 -0.81 -12.15
N ASP A 87 21.11 -1.25 -10.89
CA ASP A 87 20.88 -2.64 -10.50
C ASP A 87 19.39 -2.94 -10.27
N ALA A 88 18.51 -1.93 -10.41
CA ALA A 88 17.07 -2.08 -10.15
C ALA A 88 16.42 -3.22 -10.94
N ARG A 89 16.76 -3.39 -12.22
CA ARG A 89 16.18 -4.48 -13.02
C ARG A 89 16.60 -5.86 -12.50
N ASN A 90 17.86 -6.03 -12.15
CA ASN A 90 18.38 -7.30 -11.63
C ASN A 90 17.75 -7.67 -10.28
N VAL A 91 17.61 -6.68 -9.39
CA VAL A 91 16.90 -6.84 -8.11
C VAL A 91 15.43 -7.18 -8.34
N PHE A 92 14.75 -6.44 -9.22
CA PHE A 92 13.33 -6.67 -9.52
C PHE A 92 13.10 -8.07 -10.10
N ASP A 93 13.89 -8.47 -11.10
CA ASP A 93 13.82 -9.81 -11.69
C ASP A 93 14.05 -10.91 -10.65
N GLY A 94 14.89 -10.64 -9.64
CA GLY A 94 15.08 -11.58 -8.54
C GLY A 94 14.00 -11.56 -7.48
N MET A 95 13.26 -10.46 -7.32
CA MET A 95 12.01 -10.44 -6.56
C MET A 95 10.91 -11.24 -7.27
N VAL A 96 10.84 -11.21 -8.60
CA VAL A 96 9.93 -12.07 -9.38
C VAL A 96 10.26 -13.55 -9.16
N ARG A 97 11.54 -13.92 -9.21
CA ARG A 97 11.96 -15.31 -8.91
C ARG A 97 11.65 -15.73 -7.48
N TYR A 98 11.86 -14.85 -6.50
CA TYR A 98 11.50 -15.15 -5.11
C TYR A 98 9.99 -15.35 -4.95
N PHE A 99 9.18 -14.53 -5.63
CA PHE A 99 7.72 -14.68 -5.68
C PHE A 99 7.31 -16.05 -6.26
N HIS A 100 7.92 -16.47 -7.38
CA HIS A 100 7.68 -17.79 -7.96
C HIS A 100 8.07 -18.97 -7.06
N ASP A 101 9.05 -18.78 -6.18
CA ASP A 101 9.49 -19.80 -5.21
C ASP A 101 8.48 -19.98 -4.04
N HIS A 102 7.56 -19.02 -3.83
CA HIS A 102 6.62 -19.00 -2.69
C HIS A 102 5.15 -18.79 -3.11
N PRO A 103 4.56 -19.72 -3.89
CA PRO A 103 3.18 -19.62 -4.31
C PRO A 103 2.21 -19.83 -3.15
N ALA A 104 1.13 -19.05 -3.12
CA ALA A 104 -0.01 -19.35 -2.27
C ALA A 104 -0.63 -20.71 -2.69
N GLN A 105 -1.27 -21.39 -1.74
CA GLN A 105 -1.84 -22.71 -1.97
C GLN A 105 -2.98 -22.68 -3.01
N SER A 106 -3.70 -21.56 -3.13
CA SER A 106 -4.81 -21.39 -4.06
C SER A 106 -4.38 -21.24 -5.52
N SER A 107 -3.21 -20.63 -5.76
CA SER A 107 -2.74 -20.27 -7.11
C SER A 107 -1.22 -20.05 -7.13
N PRO A 108 -0.52 -20.54 -8.16
CA PRO A 108 0.90 -20.22 -8.36
C PRO A 108 1.16 -18.75 -8.71
N HIS A 109 0.10 -17.97 -8.94
CA HIS A 109 0.16 -16.55 -9.29
C HIS A 109 -0.30 -15.64 -8.14
N LEU A 110 -0.42 -16.17 -6.93
CA LEU A 110 -0.54 -15.39 -5.69
C LEU A 110 0.60 -15.78 -4.77
N MET A 111 1.00 -14.88 -3.87
CA MET A 111 2.14 -15.10 -2.99
C MET A 111 1.69 -15.65 -1.65
N ALA A 112 2.37 -16.69 -1.16
CA ALA A 112 2.25 -17.09 0.23
C ALA A 112 2.60 -15.89 1.13
N TRP A 113 1.73 -15.55 2.08
CA TRP A 113 1.79 -14.24 2.73
C TRP A 113 2.94 -14.08 3.72
N ASN A 114 3.52 -15.16 4.25
CA ASN A 114 4.51 -15.08 5.33
C ASN A 114 5.61 -16.16 5.27
N GLN A 115 6.86 -15.72 5.09
CA GLN A 115 8.06 -16.57 5.05
C GLN A 115 8.93 -16.36 6.29
N VAL A 116 9.54 -17.45 6.76
CA VAL A 116 10.42 -17.48 7.94
C VAL A 116 11.86 -17.85 7.57
N GLU A 117 12.78 -17.72 8.53
CA GLU A 117 14.17 -18.20 8.42
C GLU A 117 14.26 -19.58 7.77
N GLY A 118 15.23 -19.76 6.88
CA GLY A 118 15.33 -20.96 6.04
C GLY A 118 14.54 -20.87 4.74
N CYS A 119 13.91 -19.73 4.45
CA CYS A 119 13.24 -19.44 3.19
C CYS A 119 12.09 -20.42 2.90
N VAL A 120 11.24 -20.59 3.90
CA VAL A 120 10.06 -21.46 3.83
C VAL A 120 8.83 -20.71 4.28
N ASP A 121 7.68 -21.04 3.69
CA ASP A 121 6.40 -20.51 4.13
C ASP A 121 6.07 -20.98 5.55
N ALA A 122 5.54 -20.06 6.36
CA ALA A 122 5.15 -20.36 7.72
C ALA A 122 4.08 -21.46 7.78
N GLY A 123 4.25 -22.44 8.67
CA GLY A 123 3.30 -23.52 8.90
C GLY A 123 2.32 -23.28 10.05
N GLY A 124 1.47 -24.27 10.29
CA GLY A 124 0.62 -24.34 11.49
C GLY A 124 -0.39 -23.19 11.58
N ARG A 125 -0.55 -22.64 12.79
CA ARG A 125 -1.58 -21.62 13.08
C ARG A 125 -1.41 -20.31 12.31
N PHE A 126 -0.21 -20.03 11.79
CA PHE A 126 0.11 -18.82 11.04
C PHE A 126 -0.32 -18.91 9.57
N ARG A 127 -0.62 -20.12 9.09
CA ARG A 127 -1.18 -20.36 7.75
C ARG A 127 -0.40 -19.62 6.63
N GLY A 128 0.95 -19.63 6.68
CA GLY A 128 1.81 -18.84 5.78
C GLY A 128 1.59 -19.06 4.28
N LYS A 129 0.98 -20.19 3.90
CA LYS A 129 0.69 -20.57 2.50
C LYS A 129 -0.59 -19.96 1.92
N ILE A 130 -1.37 -19.21 2.69
CA ILE A 130 -2.50 -18.43 2.15
C ILE A 130 -1.97 -17.10 1.59
N SER A 131 -2.75 -16.41 0.77
CA SER A 131 -2.37 -15.09 0.25
C SER A 131 -2.80 -13.94 1.16
N ALA A 132 -2.30 -12.75 0.86
CA ALA A 132 -2.79 -11.49 1.42
C ALA A 132 -2.93 -10.48 0.28
N THR A 133 -4.17 -10.03 0.06
CA THR A 133 -4.59 -9.29 -1.13
C THR A 133 -3.78 -8.03 -1.41
N ASP A 134 -3.34 -7.31 -0.37
CA ASP A 134 -2.52 -6.12 -0.54
C ASP A 134 -1.14 -6.40 -1.15
N GLY A 135 -0.50 -7.50 -0.76
CA GLY A 135 0.76 -7.93 -1.35
C GLY A 135 0.60 -8.24 -2.84
N ASP A 136 -0.42 -9.01 -3.20
CA ASP A 136 -0.66 -9.43 -4.58
C ASP A 136 -1.10 -8.26 -5.48
N LEU A 137 -1.91 -7.32 -4.96
CA LEU A 137 -2.24 -6.06 -5.65
C LEU A 137 -0.98 -5.25 -5.99
N ASP A 138 -0.05 -5.10 -5.05
CA ASP A 138 1.19 -4.36 -5.27
C ASP A 138 2.13 -5.10 -6.23
N ILE A 139 2.23 -6.44 -6.13
CA ILE A 139 3.01 -7.27 -7.07
C ILE A 139 2.49 -7.09 -8.51
N ALA A 140 1.19 -7.22 -8.72
CA ALA A 140 0.57 -7.05 -10.04
C ALA A 140 0.81 -5.65 -10.62
N TYR A 141 0.67 -4.61 -9.79
CA TYR A 141 0.91 -3.23 -10.24
C TYR A 141 2.39 -2.97 -10.55
N ALA A 142 3.30 -3.50 -9.72
CA ALA A 142 4.74 -3.39 -9.95
C ALA A 142 5.18 -4.10 -11.24
N LEU A 143 4.58 -5.25 -11.59
CA LEU A 143 4.83 -5.95 -12.85
C LEU A 143 4.35 -5.14 -14.07
N LEU A 144 3.19 -4.48 -13.99
CA LEU A 144 2.76 -3.54 -15.04
C LEU A 144 3.71 -2.34 -15.19
N LEU A 145 4.25 -1.84 -14.08
CA LEU A 145 5.28 -0.81 -14.12
C LEU A 145 6.58 -1.32 -14.75
N ALA A 146 6.97 -2.57 -14.47
CA ALA A 146 8.16 -3.18 -15.05
C ALA A 146 8.03 -3.38 -16.56
N ASP A 147 6.86 -3.81 -17.06
CA ASP A 147 6.55 -3.84 -18.49
C ASP A 147 6.77 -2.46 -19.13
N ARG A 148 6.21 -1.41 -18.52
CA ARG A 148 6.40 -0.05 -18.99
C ARG A 148 7.87 0.40 -18.95
N GLN A 149 8.61 0.01 -17.91
CA GLN A 149 9.96 0.50 -17.63
C GLN A 149 11.03 -0.21 -18.47
N TRP A 150 10.89 -1.50 -18.70
CA TRP A 150 11.92 -2.34 -19.32
C TRP A 150 11.43 -3.17 -20.53
N GLY A 151 10.13 -3.14 -20.83
CA GLY A 151 9.51 -3.98 -21.86
C GLY A 151 9.43 -5.45 -21.45
N SER A 152 8.61 -6.22 -22.18
CA SER A 152 8.36 -7.64 -21.88
C SER A 152 8.98 -8.63 -22.88
N ASP A 153 9.92 -8.18 -23.71
CA ASP A 153 10.63 -9.03 -24.69
C ASP A 153 11.88 -9.72 -24.10
N GLY A 154 12.11 -9.56 -22.79
CA GLY A 154 13.27 -10.10 -22.07
C GLY A 154 13.07 -11.53 -21.56
N ALA A 155 13.92 -11.92 -20.60
CA ALA A 155 13.83 -13.24 -19.95
C ALA A 155 12.56 -13.41 -19.09
N ILE A 156 11.99 -12.31 -18.61
CA ILE A 156 10.71 -12.27 -17.90
C ILE A 156 9.76 -11.43 -18.73
N ASN A 157 8.60 -11.99 -19.05
CA ASN A 157 7.50 -11.27 -19.70
C ASN A 157 6.66 -10.60 -18.60
N TYR A 158 7.04 -9.39 -18.18
CA TYR A 158 6.39 -8.72 -17.05
C TYR A 158 4.88 -8.50 -17.25
N ARG A 159 4.45 -8.23 -18.48
CA ARG A 159 3.02 -8.07 -18.80
C ARG A 159 2.24 -9.37 -18.64
N GLU A 160 2.81 -10.49 -19.07
CA GLU A 160 2.19 -11.81 -18.89
C GLU A 160 2.12 -12.20 -17.41
N GLU A 161 3.22 -11.99 -16.67
CA GLU A 161 3.25 -12.17 -15.20
C GLU A 161 2.18 -11.31 -14.52
N ALA A 162 2.11 -10.01 -14.85
CA ALA A 162 1.11 -9.11 -14.28
C ALA A 162 -0.31 -9.60 -14.53
N ARG A 163 -0.62 -10.02 -15.77
CA ARG A 163 -1.94 -10.51 -16.15
C ARG A 163 -2.30 -11.82 -15.45
N ALA A 164 -1.33 -12.70 -15.24
CA ALA A 164 -1.54 -13.94 -14.50
C ALA A 164 -1.90 -13.66 -13.03
N VAL A 165 -1.16 -12.77 -12.36
CA VAL A 165 -1.47 -12.33 -11.00
C VAL A 165 -2.84 -11.64 -10.95
N MET A 166 -3.12 -10.70 -11.86
CA MET A 166 -4.42 -10.02 -11.96
C MET A 166 -5.60 -10.98 -12.10
N GLN A 167 -5.49 -12.02 -12.93
CA GLN A 167 -6.55 -13.02 -13.06
C GLN A 167 -6.71 -13.85 -11.78
N ALA A 168 -5.61 -14.20 -11.11
CA ALA A 168 -5.68 -14.91 -9.84
C ALA A 168 -6.33 -14.05 -8.74
N ILE A 169 -6.02 -12.76 -8.66
CA ILE A 169 -6.69 -11.82 -7.74
C ILE A 169 -8.20 -11.79 -8.01
N LEU A 170 -8.64 -11.65 -9.27
CA LEU A 170 -10.08 -11.68 -9.61
C LEU A 170 -10.76 -13.00 -9.24
N GLN A 171 -10.03 -14.11 -9.31
CA GLN A 171 -10.55 -15.44 -9.06
C GLN A 171 -10.64 -15.75 -7.57
N TYR A 172 -9.64 -15.36 -6.78
CA TYR A 172 -9.45 -15.83 -5.42
C TYR A 172 -9.55 -14.73 -4.36
N GLU A 173 -9.37 -13.46 -4.72
CA GLU A 173 -9.30 -12.34 -3.76
C GLU A 173 -10.37 -11.28 -4.01
N VAL A 174 -11.21 -11.45 -5.03
CA VAL A 174 -12.41 -10.64 -5.24
C VAL A 174 -13.64 -11.49 -4.97
N HIS A 175 -14.53 -10.99 -4.12
CA HIS A 175 -15.75 -11.70 -3.79
C HIS A 175 -16.63 -11.87 -5.05
N PRO A 176 -17.05 -13.11 -5.40
CA PRO A 176 -17.57 -13.46 -6.72
C PRO A 176 -18.84 -12.70 -7.11
N THR A 177 -19.67 -12.32 -6.13
CA THR A 177 -20.93 -11.58 -6.35
C THR A 177 -20.96 -10.23 -5.65
N GLY A 178 -20.11 -10.06 -4.64
CA GLY A 178 -20.11 -8.92 -3.71
C GLY A 178 -19.33 -7.72 -4.25
N LYS A 179 -18.44 -7.98 -5.23
CA LYS A 179 -17.61 -6.99 -5.90
C LYS A 179 -16.73 -6.22 -4.91
N HIS A 180 -16.28 -6.85 -3.84
CA HIS A 180 -15.33 -6.29 -2.89
C HIS A 180 -14.04 -7.09 -2.90
N LEU A 181 -12.94 -6.44 -2.54
CA LEU A 181 -11.68 -7.11 -2.24
C LEU A 181 -11.88 -7.90 -0.94
N MET A 182 -11.53 -9.17 -0.95
CA MET A 182 -11.42 -9.99 0.24
C MET A 182 -10.04 -9.76 0.88
N ILE A 183 -9.85 -10.18 2.12
CA ILE A 183 -8.59 -9.97 2.86
C ILE A 183 -7.46 -10.96 2.51
N GLY A 184 -7.76 -11.93 1.64
CA GLY A 184 -6.86 -12.94 1.08
C GLY A 184 -7.65 -14.10 0.49
N ASP A 185 -6.99 -15.02 -0.19
CA ASP A 185 -7.57 -16.19 -0.88
C ASP A 185 -8.33 -17.18 0.03
N TRP A 186 -8.12 -17.06 1.33
CA TRP A 186 -8.69 -17.91 2.36
C TRP A 186 -10.06 -17.43 2.83
N ALA A 187 -10.40 -16.16 2.61
CA ALA A 187 -11.68 -15.61 3.04
C ALA A 187 -12.82 -16.26 2.24
N GLY A 188 -13.80 -16.82 2.96
CA GLY A 188 -14.93 -17.53 2.34
C GLY A 188 -14.66 -18.99 1.97
N THR A 189 -13.51 -19.57 2.33
CA THR A 189 -13.18 -20.98 2.02
C THR A 189 -13.59 -21.98 3.10
N ASP A 190 -13.87 -21.53 4.32
CA ASP A 190 -14.18 -22.36 5.49
C ASP A 190 -15.63 -22.20 5.99
N GLY A 191 -16.45 -21.42 5.29
CA GLY A 191 -17.84 -21.13 5.65
C GLY A 191 -18.01 -20.03 6.70
N ASP A 192 -16.95 -19.36 7.15
CA ASP A 192 -17.07 -18.18 8.00
C ASP A 192 -17.56 -16.97 7.19
N ARG A 193 -18.89 -16.77 7.21
CA ARG A 193 -19.54 -15.63 6.56
C ARG A 193 -19.03 -14.28 7.05
N ALA A 194 -18.61 -14.16 8.31
CA ALA A 194 -18.13 -12.86 8.79
C ALA A 194 -16.83 -12.46 8.08
N ILE A 195 -15.92 -13.43 7.89
CA ILE A 195 -14.67 -13.23 7.16
C ILE A 195 -14.89 -13.06 5.65
N GLU A 196 -15.76 -13.88 5.04
CA GLU A 196 -16.14 -13.79 3.61
C GLU A 196 -16.59 -12.37 3.20
N TYR A 197 -17.37 -11.71 4.07
CA TYR A 197 -17.89 -10.36 3.86
C TYR A 197 -17.11 -9.30 4.66
N THR A 198 -15.79 -9.51 4.82
CA THR A 198 -14.85 -8.53 5.38
C THR A 198 -13.85 -8.08 4.32
N THR A 199 -13.54 -6.78 4.34
CA THR A 199 -12.45 -6.16 3.56
C THR A 199 -11.53 -5.39 4.50
N ARG A 200 -10.28 -5.19 4.09
CA ARG A 200 -9.31 -4.36 4.80
C ARG A 200 -9.20 -3.00 4.10
N SER A 201 -9.25 -1.90 4.86
CA SER A 201 -9.33 -0.55 4.27
C SER A 201 -8.02 -0.08 3.62
N SER A 202 -6.89 -0.68 3.98
CA SER A 202 -5.59 -0.44 3.32
C SER A 202 -5.49 -1.05 1.93
N ASP A 203 -6.36 -1.99 1.59
CA ASP A 203 -6.34 -2.69 0.30
C ASP A 203 -7.14 -1.91 -0.75
N PHE A 204 -7.72 -0.78 -0.33
CA PHE A 204 -8.43 0.16 -1.18
C PHE A 204 -7.42 0.91 -2.05
N MET A 205 -6.83 0.20 -3.01
CA MET A 205 -5.82 0.68 -3.96
C MET A 205 -6.49 1.01 -5.30
N GLN A 206 -7.43 1.95 -5.30
CA GLN A 206 -8.33 2.21 -6.44
C GLN A 206 -7.57 2.59 -7.71
N SER A 207 -6.43 3.28 -7.56
CA SER A 207 -5.53 3.57 -8.67
C SER A 207 -4.95 2.31 -9.33
N HIS A 208 -4.71 1.24 -8.57
CA HIS A 208 -4.26 -0.06 -9.08
C HIS A 208 -5.40 -0.74 -9.83
N LEU A 209 -6.60 -0.78 -9.24
CA LEU A 209 -7.78 -1.32 -9.92
C LEU A 209 -8.07 -0.60 -11.24
N LYS A 210 -7.88 0.72 -11.29
CA LYS A 210 -8.00 1.49 -12.53
C LYS A 210 -6.92 1.16 -13.56
N ALA A 211 -5.68 0.95 -13.13
CA ALA A 211 -4.60 0.48 -14.01
C ALA A 211 -4.88 -0.92 -14.55
N PHE A 212 -5.37 -1.83 -13.71
CA PHE A 212 -5.74 -3.20 -14.09
C PHE A 212 -6.84 -3.23 -15.13
N PHE A 213 -7.88 -2.40 -14.97
CA PHE A 213 -8.88 -2.19 -16.02
C PHE A 213 -8.24 -1.67 -17.32
N SER A 214 -7.32 -0.72 -17.23
CA SER A 214 -6.73 -0.07 -18.40
C SER A 214 -5.83 -1.03 -19.20
N ASP A 215 -5.14 -1.97 -18.54
CA ASP A 215 -4.35 -3.00 -19.24
C ASP A 215 -5.20 -4.18 -19.76
N SER A 216 -6.20 -4.63 -18.99
CA SER A 216 -6.95 -5.86 -19.31
C SER A 216 -8.26 -5.65 -20.06
N GLY A 217 -8.88 -4.47 -19.95
CA GLY A 217 -10.25 -4.21 -20.39
C GLY A 217 -11.34 -4.87 -19.54
N ASP A 218 -10.99 -5.55 -18.44
CA ASP A 218 -11.95 -6.28 -17.62
C ASP A 218 -12.74 -5.34 -16.68
N ALA A 219 -14.02 -5.14 -16.98
CA ALA A 219 -14.91 -4.25 -16.25
C ALA A 219 -15.13 -4.64 -14.78
N ARG A 220 -14.79 -5.87 -14.36
CA ARG A 220 -14.86 -6.29 -12.95
C ARG A 220 -14.00 -5.40 -12.06
N TRP A 221 -12.85 -4.94 -12.54
CA TRP A 221 -11.98 -4.02 -11.79
C TRP A 221 -12.65 -2.69 -11.48
N LEU A 222 -13.39 -2.11 -12.43
CA LEU A 222 -14.15 -0.89 -12.20
C LEU A 222 -15.32 -1.13 -11.25
N ALA A 223 -15.98 -2.29 -11.37
CA ALA A 223 -17.06 -2.65 -10.46
C ALA A 223 -16.59 -2.78 -9.01
N VAL A 224 -15.39 -3.34 -8.78
CA VAL A 224 -14.76 -3.41 -7.45
C VAL A 224 -14.39 -2.01 -6.96
N ARG A 225 -13.73 -1.20 -7.80
CA ARG A 225 -13.39 0.19 -7.48
C ARG A 225 -14.62 1.02 -7.07
N ASP A 226 -15.71 0.90 -7.79
CA ASP A 226 -16.96 1.60 -7.48
C ASP A 226 -17.59 1.09 -6.19
N ARG A 227 -17.61 -0.23 -5.96
CA ARG A 227 -18.10 -0.81 -4.71
C ARG A 227 -17.26 -0.36 -3.52
N THR A 228 -15.95 -0.25 -3.65
CA THR A 228 -15.06 0.29 -2.61
C THR A 228 -15.46 1.71 -2.22
N TYR A 229 -15.76 2.61 -3.18
CA TYR A 229 -16.22 3.95 -2.83
C TYR A 229 -17.60 3.97 -2.17
N VAL A 230 -18.51 3.05 -2.52
CA VAL A 230 -19.77 2.87 -1.78
C VAL A 230 -19.49 2.48 -0.33
N ILE A 231 -18.58 1.55 -0.08
CA ILE A 231 -18.18 1.13 1.27
C ILE A 231 -17.57 2.30 2.06
N VAL A 232 -16.66 3.06 1.45
CA VAL A 232 -16.05 4.26 2.06
C VAL A 232 -17.13 5.27 2.43
N GLY A 233 -18.08 5.56 1.53
CA GLY A 233 -19.19 6.47 1.80
C GLY A 233 -20.11 5.99 2.93
N ASP A 234 -20.47 4.71 2.95
CA ASP A 234 -21.28 4.10 4.01
C ASP A 234 -20.61 4.21 5.39
N ILE A 235 -19.30 3.96 5.46
CA ILE A 235 -18.53 4.06 6.71
C ILE A 235 -18.41 5.51 7.16
N GLN A 236 -18.03 6.41 6.25
CA GLN A 236 -17.93 7.84 6.53
C GLN A 236 -19.25 8.38 7.07
N GLN A 237 -20.36 8.12 6.39
CA GLN A 237 -21.66 8.68 6.77
C GLN A 237 -22.10 8.27 8.17
N ARG A 238 -21.82 7.03 8.59
CA ARG A 238 -22.36 6.46 9.84
C ARG A 238 -21.40 6.48 11.02
N TYR A 239 -20.10 6.33 10.77
CA TYR A 239 -19.12 6.08 11.82
C TYR A 239 -18.02 7.15 11.91
N SER A 240 -17.76 7.89 10.84
CA SER A 240 -16.72 8.92 10.77
C SER A 240 -17.12 10.19 10.02
N PRO A 241 -18.33 10.77 10.23
CA PRO A 241 -18.85 11.84 9.37
C PRO A 241 -17.99 13.12 9.39
N ASN A 242 -17.29 13.36 10.50
CA ASN A 242 -16.46 14.55 10.70
C ASN A 242 -14.97 14.31 10.43
N THR A 243 -14.55 13.06 10.28
CA THR A 243 -13.12 12.69 10.26
C THR A 243 -12.73 11.96 8.98
N ALA A 244 -13.69 11.30 8.33
CA ALA A 244 -13.45 10.38 7.20
C ALA A 244 -12.40 9.29 7.49
N LEU A 245 -12.17 8.97 8.76
CA LEU A 245 -11.36 7.83 9.18
C LEU A 245 -12.03 6.52 8.75
N MET A 246 -11.21 5.56 8.33
CA MET A 246 -11.64 4.19 8.05
C MET A 246 -11.12 3.23 9.12
N PRO A 247 -11.87 2.19 9.52
CA PRO A 247 -11.36 1.15 10.39
C PRO A 247 -10.34 0.28 9.66
N ASP A 248 -9.47 -0.43 10.38
CA ASP A 248 -8.58 -1.44 9.83
C ASP A 248 -9.36 -2.44 8.96
N PHE A 249 -10.47 -2.95 9.48
CA PHE A 249 -11.36 -3.86 8.77
C PHE A 249 -12.81 -3.38 8.76
N VAL A 250 -13.47 -3.57 7.61
CA VAL A 250 -14.91 -3.34 7.42
C VAL A 250 -15.57 -4.68 7.20
N ALA A 251 -16.59 -4.99 7.99
CA ALA A 251 -17.35 -6.23 7.94
C ALA A 251 -18.81 -6.00 7.49
N HIS A 252 -19.54 -7.11 7.31
CA HIS A 252 -20.97 -7.12 6.97
C HIS A 252 -21.24 -6.48 5.60
N LEU A 253 -20.41 -6.82 4.61
CA LEU A 253 -20.54 -6.33 3.23
C LEU A 253 -21.70 -6.97 2.43
N ASP A 254 -22.30 -8.06 2.93
CA ASP A 254 -23.54 -8.67 2.44
C ASP A 254 -24.81 -7.91 2.85
N GLY A 255 -24.66 -6.92 3.74
CA GLY A 255 -25.75 -6.05 4.17
C GLY A 255 -25.25 -4.62 4.34
N GLN A 256 -25.28 -4.13 5.57
CA GLN A 256 -24.85 -2.78 5.91
C GLN A 256 -23.39 -2.77 6.42
N PRO A 257 -22.43 -2.16 5.69
CA PRO A 257 -21.04 -2.11 6.10
C PRO A 257 -20.87 -1.45 7.48
N LYS A 258 -19.99 -2.03 8.30
CA LYS A 258 -19.65 -1.51 9.63
C LYS A 258 -18.22 -1.84 10.01
N PRO A 259 -17.61 -1.09 10.96
CA PRO A 259 -16.33 -1.45 11.53
C PRO A 259 -16.35 -2.88 12.08
N ALA A 260 -15.28 -3.63 11.83
CA ALA A 260 -15.14 -4.97 12.36
C ALA A 260 -15.16 -4.97 13.90
N LYS A 261 -15.64 -6.07 14.48
CA LYS A 261 -15.53 -6.27 15.93
C LYS A 261 -14.05 -6.52 16.30
N PRO A 262 -13.61 -6.16 17.52
CA PRO A 262 -12.31 -6.53 18.05
C PRO A 262 -11.99 -8.02 17.84
N GLY A 263 -10.82 -8.31 17.27
CA GLY A 263 -10.31 -9.68 17.04
C GLY A 263 -11.12 -10.48 16.02
N LEU A 264 -11.75 -9.83 15.04
CA LEU A 264 -12.36 -10.54 13.91
C LEU A 264 -11.28 -11.11 12.99
N VAL A 265 -10.29 -10.30 12.65
CA VAL A 265 -9.17 -10.69 11.77
C VAL A 265 -7.85 -10.58 12.53
N GLY A 266 -7.60 -9.43 13.15
CA GLY A 266 -6.36 -9.16 13.87
C GLY A 266 -6.61 -9.05 15.36
N ASP A 267 -6.60 -7.82 15.87
CA ASP A 267 -6.56 -7.54 17.29
C ASP A 267 -7.71 -6.65 17.76
N ARG A 268 -7.60 -6.14 18.98
CA ARG A 268 -8.64 -5.30 19.60
C ARG A 268 -8.97 -4.03 18.80
N ARG A 269 -8.11 -3.62 17.86
CA ARG A 269 -8.18 -2.39 17.06
C ARG A 269 -8.79 -2.61 15.68
N ASP A 270 -9.30 -3.80 15.36
CA ASP A 270 -9.87 -4.11 14.03
C ASP A 270 -10.94 -3.09 13.53
N GLY A 271 -11.70 -2.50 14.47
CA GLY A 271 -12.72 -1.48 14.17
C GLY A 271 -12.25 -0.02 14.31
N GLU A 272 -10.95 0.22 14.53
CA GLU A 272 -10.35 1.53 14.73
C GLU A 272 -9.50 1.94 13.52
N TYR A 273 -9.21 3.24 13.38
CA TYR A 273 -8.19 3.68 12.42
C TYR A 273 -6.82 3.40 13.03
N SER A 274 -6.21 2.28 12.65
CA SER A 274 -5.00 1.72 13.27
C SER A 274 -3.99 1.31 12.18
N TRP A 275 -3.09 0.38 12.49
CA TRP A 275 -1.88 0.09 11.71
C TRP A 275 -2.16 -0.41 10.29
N ASN A 276 -3.31 -1.05 10.03
CA ASN A 276 -3.70 -1.34 8.65
C ASN A 276 -4.21 -0.06 7.98
N ALA A 277 -5.25 0.57 8.54
CA ALA A 277 -5.91 1.75 7.99
C ALA A 277 -4.98 2.96 7.85
N ALA A 278 -3.82 2.98 8.51
CA ALA A 278 -2.76 3.97 8.31
C ALA A 278 -2.48 4.25 6.82
N ARG A 279 -2.56 3.22 5.97
CA ARG A 279 -2.29 3.31 4.52
C ARG A 279 -3.46 3.86 3.69
N TYR A 280 -4.69 3.84 4.21
CA TYR A 280 -5.90 4.25 3.47
C TYR A 280 -5.79 5.64 2.81
N PRO A 281 -5.33 6.71 3.51
CA PRO A 281 -5.23 8.04 2.89
C PRO A 281 -4.24 8.10 1.72
N TRP A 282 -3.15 7.34 1.80
CA TRP A 282 -2.20 7.19 0.70
C TRP A 282 -2.87 6.48 -0.49
N ARG A 283 -3.45 5.30 -0.27
CA ARG A 283 -4.00 4.48 -1.36
C ARG A 283 -5.16 5.15 -2.10
N VAL A 284 -6.06 5.80 -1.37
CA VAL A 284 -7.16 6.59 -1.96
C VAL A 284 -6.64 7.87 -2.61
N GLY A 285 -5.64 8.52 -2.01
CA GLY A 285 -5.04 9.75 -2.54
C GLY A 285 -4.44 9.54 -3.93
N MET A 286 -3.81 8.38 -4.14
CA MET A 286 -3.28 8.02 -5.46
C MET A 286 -4.35 8.00 -6.56
N ASP A 287 -5.60 7.64 -6.27
CA ASP A 287 -6.64 7.62 -7.31
C ASP A 287 -7.04 9.03 -7.78
N TYR A 288 -7.04 10.01 -6.87
CA TYR A 288 -7.18 11.41 -7.25
C TYR A 288 -5.94 11.91 -8.00
N LEU A 289 -4.74 11.72 -7.44
CA LEU A 289 -3.50 12.24 -8.02
C LEU A 289 -3.25 11.72 -9.44
N LEU A 290 -3.55 10.43 -9.68
CA LEU A 290 -3.31 9.80 -10.98
C LEU A 290 -4.50 9.94 -11.93
N TYR A 291 -5.74 9.85 -11.46
CA TYR A 291 -6.93 9.74 -12.32
C TYR A 291 -8.00 10.80 -12.10
N GLY A 292 -7.82 11.70 -11.14
CA GLY A 292 -8.73 12.82 -10.89
C GLY A 292 -10.08 12.37 -10.33
N GLU A 293 -10.12 11.24 -9.62
CA GLU A 293 -11.36 10.68 -9.09
C GLU A 293 -12.00 11.62 -8.05
N PRO A 294 -13.18 12.21 -8.34
CA PRO A 294 -13.81 13.17 -7.42
C PRO A 294 -14.20 12.54 -6.09
N ARG A 295 -14.56 11.25 -6.06
CA ARG A 295 -14.91 10.55 -4.80
C ARG A 295 -13.72 10.48 -3.84
N ALA A 296 -12.49 10.34 -4.36
CA ALA A 296 -11.27 10.41 -3.55
C ALA A 296 -11.03 11.83 -3.01
N PHE A 297 -11.21 12.84 -3.86
CA PHE A 297 -11.06 14.25 -3.46
C PHE A 297 -12.01 14.63 -2.32
N ASP A 298 -13.29 14.25 -2.42
CA ASP A 298 -14.31 14.61 -1.44
C ASP A 298 -14.04 14.00 -0.06
N VAL A 299 -13.72 12.70 -0.01
CA VAL A 299 -13.46 12.01 1.25
C VAL A 299 -12.16 12.50 1.90
N LEU A 300 -11.09 12.67 1.11
CA LEU A 300 -9.80 13.13 1.63
C LEU A 300 -9.80 14.63 1.96
N GLY A 301 -10.64 15.43 1.32
CA GLY A 301 -10.87 16.81 1.72
C GLY A 301 -11.42 16.90 3.14
N THR A 302 -12.33 15.99 3.52
CA THR A 302 -12.84 15.89 4.90
C THR A 302 -11.74 15.41 5.86
N PHE A 303 -11.02 14.35 5.48
CA PHE A 303 -9.90 13.82 6.25
C PHE A 303 -8.83 14.88 6.54
N ASN A 304 -8.36 15.61 5.53
CA ASN A 304 -7.31 16.62 5.67
C ASN A 304 -7.75 17.77 6.59
N ARG A 305 -8.98 18.28 6.45
CA ARG A 305 -9.49 19.34 7.34
C ARG A 305 -9.53 18.88 8.79
N TRP A 306 -9.97 17.65 9.04
CA TRP A 306 -9.96 17.08 10.39
C TRP A 306 -8.54 16.87 10.92
N ALA A 307 -7.66 16.23 10.15
CA ALA A 307 -6.29 15.91 10.56
C ALA A 307 -5.51 17.18 10.92
N ARG A 308 -5.64 18.24 10.11
CA ARG A 308 -5.04 19.55 10.36
C ARG A 308 -5.61 20.21 11.62
N SER A 309 -6.93 20.22 11.77
CA SER A 309 -7.60 20.81 12.92
C SER A 309 -7.22 20.11 14.23
N THR A 310 -7.24 18.77 14.26
CA THR A 310 -6.94 18.00 15.48
C THR A 310 -5.47 18.05 15.89
N THR A 311 -4.58 18.39 14.97
CA THR A 311 -3.14 18.48 15.24
C THR A 311 -2.62 19.91 15.35
N GLY A 312 -3.45 20.92 15.05
CA GLY A 312 -3.00 22.30 14.94
C GLY A 312 -1.94 22.49 13.85
N ASP A 313 -2.08 21.77 12.74
CA ASP A 313 -1.10 21.71 11.63
C ASP A 313 0.31 21.21 12.04
N ASP A 314 0.45 20.51 13.18
CA ASP A 314 1.68 19.81 13.58
C ASP A 314 1.62 18.29 13.29
N PRO A 315 2.33 17.77 12.27
CA PRO A 315 2.30 16.34 11.95
C PRO A 315 2.75 15.44 13.09
N ALA A 316 3.64 15.92 13.97
CA ALA A 316 4.12 15.16 15.12
C ALA A 316 3.05 14.96 16.22
N SER A 317 1.94 15.70 16.13
CA SER A 317 0.80 15.57 17.04
C SER A 317 -0.25 14.57 16.56
N PHE A 318 -0.10 14.00 15.36
CA PHE A 318 -1.01 12.96 14.85
C PHE A 318 -0.79 11.62 15.57
N ALA A 319 -1.85 11.05 16.14
CA ALA A 319 -1.79 9.79 16.89
C ALA A 319 -1.63 8.57 15.96
N SER A 320 -1.01 7.51 16.47
CA SER A 320 -0.88 6.25 15.72
C SER A 320 -2.16 5.41 15.75
N THR A 321 -3.20 5.80 16.46
CA THR A 321 -4.50 5.13 16.41
C THR A 321 -5.59 6.10 16.87
N TYR A 322 -6.72 6.06 16.17
CA TYR A 322 -7.90 6.84 16.48
C TYR A 322 -9.15 5.96 16.49
N HIS A 323 -10.04 6.22 17.45
CA HIS A 323 -11.44 5.86 17.25
C HIS A 323 -11.98 6.64 16.03
N LEU A 324 -12.96 6.08 15.32
CA LEU A 324 -13.45 6.69 14.06
C LEU A 324 -14.08 8.09 14.24
N ASN A 325 -14.50 8.42 15.46
CA ASN A 325 -14.98 9.78 15.80
C ASN A 325 -13.85 10.81 15.98
N GLY A 326 -12.58 10.41 15.87
CA GLY A 326 -11.40 11.28 15.96
C GLY A 326 -10.77 11.38 17.35
N VAL A 327 -11.27 10.62 18.34
CA VAL A 327 -10.63 10.55 19.66
C VAL A 327 -9.37 9.66 19.58
N PRO A 328 -8.18 10.16 19.97
CA PRO A 328 -6.94 9.39 19.89
C PRO A 328 -6.89 8.30 20.96
N VAL A 329 -6.40 7.12 20.59
CA VAL A 329 -6.10 6.03 21.54
C VAL A 329 -4.72 6.28 22.12
N THR A 330 -4.66 6.99 23.25
CA THR A 330 -3.42 7.56 23.81
C THR A 330 -2.29 6.53 24.02
N ALA A 331 -2.64 5.28 24.34
CA ALA A 331 -1.67 4.21 24.57
C ALA A 331 -0.86 3.82 23.31
N GLU A 332 -1.32 4.19 22.11
CA GLU A 332 -0.71 3.84 20.82
C GLU A 332 0.32 4.88 20.35
N GLY A 333 0.53 5.94 21.13
CA GLY A 333 1.49 6.99 20.82
C GLY A 333 1.09 7.86 19.63
N LYS A 334 2.08 8.56 19.07
CA LYS A 334 1.92 9.56 18.02
C LYS A 334 3.18 9.65 17.15
N ASN A 335 3.08 10.37 16.04
CA ASN A 335 4.18 10.66 15.11
C ASN A 335 4.81 9.42 14.46
N SER A 336 4.09 8.29 14.41
CA SER A 336 4.57 7.08 13.74
C SER A 336 4.65 7.29 12.24
N LEU A 337 5.77 6.92 11.62
CA LEU A 337 6.01 7.12 10.18
C LEU A 337 4.87 6.57 9.31
N ALA A 338 4.32 5.39 9.64
CA ALA A 338 3.23 4.79 8.88
C ALA A 338 2.03 5.73 8.68
N PHE A 339 1.68 6.50 9.73
CA PHE A 339 0.53 7.40 9.73
C PHE A 339 0.88 8.73 9.07
N VAL A 340 1.98 9.36 9.50
CA VAL A 340 2.39 10.69 9.00
C VAL A 340 2.69 10.65 7.49
N SER A 341 3.23 9.54 6.99
CA SER A 341 3.53 9.36 5.56
C SER A 341 2.27 9.43 4.69
N ALA A 342 1.19 8.79 5.12
CA ALA A 342 -0.08 8.81 4.39
C ALA A 342 -0.78 10.18 4.43
N LEU A 343 -0.57 10.98 5.50
CA LEU A 343 -1.04 12.37 5.56
C LEU A 343 -0.42 13.19 4.42
N GLY A 344 0.85 12.95 4.11
CA GLY A 344 1.60 13.61 3.04
C GLY A 344 0.91 13.44 1.70
N VAL A 345 0.64 12.20 1.30
CA VAL A 345 -0.04 11.92 0.03
C VAL A 345 -1.45 12.49 0.00
N SER A 346 -2.20 12.35 1.09
CA SER A 346 -3.55 12.93 1.18
C SER A 346 -3.53 14.46 1.06
N ALA A 347 -2.53 15.15 1.62
CA ALA A 347 -2.43 16.59 1.58
C ALA A 347 -2.25 17.13 0.15
N MET A 348 -1.63 16.35 -0.74
CA MET A 348 -1.31 16.73 -2.12
C MET A 348 -2.53 17.04 -2.98
N ILE A 349 -3.75 16.68 -2.57
CA ILE A 349 -4.96 16.82 -3.39
C ILE A 349 -5.41 18.28 -3.59
N HIS A 350 -4.94 19.23 -2.77
CA HIS A 350 -5.43 20.61 -2.81
C HIS A 350 -4.43 21.64 -2.26
N ALA A 351 -4.37 22.82 -2.88
CA ALA A 351 -3.44 23.89 -2.56
C ALA A 351 -3.57 24.46 -1.12
N ASP A 352 -4.77 24.43 -0.53
CA ASP A 352 -4.98 24.87 0.85
C ASP A 352 -4.18 24.08 1.90
N ASN A 353 -3.63 22.92 1.51
CA ASN A 353 -2.80 22.09 2.36
C ASN A 353 -1.29 22.37 2.20
N GLN A 354 -0.87 23.39 1.45
CA GLN A 354 0.56 23.58 1.10
C GLN A 354 1.48 23.65 2.32
N GLN A 355 1.14 24.45 3.33
CA GLN A 355 1.94 24.56 4.55
C GLN A 355 1.95 23.25 5.35
N TRP A 356 0.82 22.56 5.38
CA TRP A 356 0.67 21.26 6.02
C TRP A 356 1.52 20.18 5.33
N LEU A 357 1.51 20.11 3.99
CA LEU A 357 2.35 19.21 3.19
C LEU A 357 3.85 19.49 3.41
N ASN A 358 4.24 20.76 3.48
CA ASN A 358 5.61 21.15 3.79
C ASN A 358 6.04 20.68 5.19
N ALA A 359 5.18 20.88 6.19
CA ALA A 359 5.43 20.42 7.56
C ALA A 359 5.56 18.88 7.63
N ILE A 360 4.71 18.15 6.90
CA ILE A 360 4.81 16.68 6.81
C ILE A 360 6.13 16.26 6.19
N TRP A 361 6.53 16.84 5.05
CA TRP A 361 7.81 16.52 4.43
C TRP A 361 8.98 16.74 5.38
N GLN A 362 9.01 17.89 6.07
CA GLN A 362 10.04 18.19 7.05
C GLN A 362 10.04 17.19 8.22
N ASN A 363 8.87 16.85 8.76
CA ASN A 363 8.74 15.83 9.80
C ASN A 363 9.31 14.48 9.34
N LEU A 364 8.93 14.01 8.14
CA LEU A 364 9.44 12.77 7.59
C LEU A 364 10.96 12.82 7.45
N ARG A 365 11.52 13.92 6.93
CA ARG A 365 12.96 14.13 6.80
C ARG A 365 13.70 14.08 8.14
N ASP A 366 13.10 14.57 9.21
CA ASP A 366 13.67 14.57 10.57
C ASP A 366 13.72 13.18 11.20
N GLN A 367 12.85 12.26 10.75
CA GLN A 367 12.81 10.90 11.26
C GLN A 367 13.85 10.02 10.54
N SER A 368 14.93 9.69 11.26
CA SER A 368 16.00 8.82 10.76
C SER A 368 15.54 7.38 10.60
N LEU A 369 16.18 6.67 9.66
CA LEU A 369 15.92 5.26 9.39
C LEU A 369 16.13 4.37 10.64
N GLU A 370 17.23 4.55 11.38
CA GLU A 370 17.61 3.72 12.54
C GLU A 370 16.57 3.69 13.67
N ASN A 371 15.81 4.78 13.81
CA ASN A 371 14.87 4.95 14.91
C ASN A 371 13.50 4.34 14.62
N ASN A 372 13.27 3.85 13.40
CA ASN A 372 12.01 3.34 12.92
C ASN A 372 12.13 1.90 12.43
N ASP A 373 11.00 1.22 12.35
CA ASP A 373 10.91 -0.15 11.84
C ASP A 373 10.77 -0.20 10.31
N TYR A 374 10.83 -1.40 9.77
CA TYR A 374 10.63 -1.71 8.36
C TYR A 374 9.37 -1.05 7.83
N TYR A 375 8.25 -1.17 8.55
CA TYR A 375 6.95 -0.75 8.08
C TYR A 375 6.88 0.78 7.94
N GLY A 376 7.27 1.50 8.99
CA GLY A 376 7.35 2.96 8.97
C GLY A 376 8.33 3.49 7.94
N ASN A 377 9.54 2.90 7.86
CA ASN A 377 10.55 3.32 6.89
C ASN A 377 10.11 3.08 5.45
N THR A 378 9.45 1.95 5.17
CA THR A 378 8.99 1.61 3.82
C THR A 378 7.84 2.51 3.39
N LEU A 379 6.86 2.77 4.26
CA LEU A 379 5.75 3.69 3.97
C LEU A 379 6.21 5.15 3.81
N LYS A 380 7.22 5.57 4.58
CA LYS A 380 7.90 6.85 4.37
C LYS A 380 8.50 6.94 2.97
N LEU A 381 9.25 5.93 2.55
CA LEU A 381 9.88 5.92 1.23
C LEU A 381 8.84 5.97 0.11
N LEU A 382 7.82 5.12 0.17
CA LEU A 382 6.71 5.11 -0.81
C LEU A 382 6.01 6.47 -0.88
N SER A 383 5.74 7.10 0.27
CA SER A 383 5.11 8.42 0.31
C SER A 383 6.04 9.52 -0.20
N MET A 384 7.35 9.43 0.04
CA MET A 384 8.33 10.37 -0.54
C MET A 384 8.40 10.25 -2.07
N ILE A 385 8.31 9.04 -2.63
CA ILE A 385 8.22 8.82 -4.09
C ILE A 385 6.98 9.52 -4.66
N VAL A 386 5.85 9.46 -3.96
CA VAL A 386 4.65 10.18 -4.38
C VAL A 386 4.83 11.69 -4.23
N MET A 387 5.23 12.19 -3.06
CA MET A 387 5.35 13.62 -2.79
C MET A 387 6.46 14.32 -3.60
N SER A 388 7.41 13.58 -4.16
CA SER A 388 8.39 14.14 -5.11
C SER A 388 7.84 14.25 -6.54
N GLY A 389 6.68 13.64 -6.83
CA GLY A 389 6.14 13.52 -8.19
C GLY A 389 6.77 12.38 -9.00
N ALA A 390 7.46 11.45 -8.36
CA ALA A 390 8.17 10.35 -9.03
C ALA A 390 7.32 9.09 -9.25
N TRP A 391 6.12 8.99 -8.66
CA TRP A 391 5.27 7.81 -8.85
C TRP A 391 4.84 7.64 -10.31
N LEU A 392 5.16 6.47 -10.89
CA LEU A 392 4.88 6.14 -12.28
C LEU A 392 3.45 5.60 -12.46
N ARG A 393 2.89 5.81 -13.66
CA ARG A 393 1.62 5.21 -14.09
C ARG A 393 1.87 4.11 -15.13
N PRO A 394 1.36 2.89 -15.00
CA PRO A 394 1.58 1.85 -16.00
C PRO A 394 0.80 2.07 -17.30
N ASP A 395 -0.35 2.77 -17.25
CA ASP A 395 -1.33 2.88 -18.32
C ASP A 395 -1.08 4.02 -19.34
N VAL A 396 0.05 4.73 -19.20
CA VAL A 396 0.47 5.77 -20.15
C VAL A 396 1.68 5.24 -20.93
N ALA A 397 1.69 5.37 -22.25
CA ALA A 397 2.89 5.01 -23.02
C ALA A 397 4.11 5.76 -22.47
N SER A 398 5.26 5.10 -22.38
CA SER A 398 6.52 5.82 -22.27
C SER A 398 6.58 6.74 -23.48
N GLY A 399 6.52 8.06 -23.25
CA GLY A 399 6.67 9.02 -24.34
C GLY A 399 7.94 8.64 -25.07
N ALA A 400 7.81 8.32 -26.36
CA ALA A 400 8.93 7.98 -27.20
C ALA A 400 9.94 9.12 -27.06
N GLY A 401 11.04 8.85 -26.36
CA GLY A 401 12.17 9.76 -26.32
C GLY A 401 12.69 9.87 -27.75
N ALA A 402 12.61 11.08 -28.28
CA ALA A 402 13.25 11.49 -29.52
C ALA A 402 14.77 11.31 -29.46
#